data_AF-A0A1G9Y3H4-F1
#
_entry.id   AF-A0A1G9Y3H4-F1
#
_cell.length_a   1.000
_cell.length_b   1.000
_cell.length_c   1.000
_cell.angle_alpha   90.00
_cell.angle_beta   90.00
_cell.angle_gamma   90.00
#
_symmetry.space_group_name_H-M   'P 1'
#
loop_
_entity.id
_entity.type
_entity.pdbx_description
1 polymer ?
#
loop_
_entity_poly.entity_id
_entity_poly.type
_entity_poly.pdbx_seq_one_letter_code
_entity_poly.pdbx_strand_id
1 'polypeptide(L)'
;MNPFKSNQLVDRLEATAKARQATLARFRARPAADDPAVLARQAVRHAVIQAREVRSTEREAARLAAQAEREAEILAAEADAAAERVRQAAEKTERQAALAAEQKAARDARFAARKARARR
;
A
#
# COMPACT_ATOMS: atom_id res chain seq x y z
N MET A 1 -47.08 9.45 49.52
CA MET A 1 -46.59 8.16 48.96
C MET A 1 -46.99 8.12 47.50
N ASN A 2 -46.05 8.23 46.54
CA ASN A 2 -46.39 8.32 45.11
C ASN A 2 -46.66 6.92 44.53
N PRO A 3 -47.92 6.58 44.17
CA PRO A 3 -48.30 5.26 43.65
C PRO A 3 -47.70 4.95 42.28
N PHE A 4 -47.18 5.97 41.58
CA PHE A 4 -46.53 5.81 40.27
C PHE A 4 -45.13 5.19 40.31
N LYS A 5 -44.47 5.15 41.49
CA LYS A 5 -43.09 4.63 41.61
C LYS A 5 -43.01 3.16 42.04
N SER A 6 -44.01 2.66 42.76
CA SER A 6 -44.04 1.26 43.24
C SER A 6 -44.30 0.26 42.12
N ASN A 7 -45.22 0.57 41.20
CA ASN A 7 -45.54 -0.32 40.08
C ASN A 7 -44.37 -0.48 39.11
N GLN A 8 -43.60 0.59 38.86
CA GLN A 8 -42.46 0.58 37.95
C GLN A 8 -41.33 -0.38 38.35
N LEU A 9 -41.08 -0.55 39.66
CA LEU A 9 -40.08 -1.50 40.12
C LEU A 9 -40.56 -2.94 39.96
N VAL A 10 -41.82 -3.22 40.32
CA VAL A 10 -42.44 -4.53 40.17
C VAL A 10 -42.50 -4.95 38.70
N ASP A 11 -42.95 -4.05 37.83
CA ASP A 11 -43.02 -4.27 36.38
C ASP A 11 -41.64 -4.60 35.78
N ARG A 12 -40.57 -3.93 36.26
CA ARG A 12 -39.19 -4.23 35.84
C ARG A 12 -38.72 -5.59 36.33
N LEU A 13 -39.02 -5.96 37.58
CA LEU A 13 -38.66 -7.27 38.12
C LEU A 13 -39.39 -8.39 37.37
N GLU A 14 -40.68 -8.21 37.06
CA GLU A 14 -41.43 -9.16 36.24
C GLU A 14 -40.89 -9.25 34.82
N ALA A 15 -40.58 -8.11 34.19
CA ALA A 15 -40.01 -8.08 32.84
C ALA A 15 -38.65 -8.79 32.78
N THR A 16 -37.79 -8.58 33.78
CA THR A 16 -36.49 -9.29 33.86
C THR A 16 -36.67 -10.79 34.13
N ALA A 17 -37.63 -11.18 34.96
CA ALA A 17 -37.96 -12.59 35.20
C ALA A 17 -38.47 -13.28 33.92
N LYS A 18 -39.40 -12.64 33.19
CA LYS A 18 -39.91 -13.11 31.89
C LYS A 18 -38.80 -13.19 30.84
N ALA A 19 -37.89 -12.21 30.79
CA ALA A 19 -36.75 -12.23 29.87
C ALA A 19 -35.77 -13.39 30.17
N ARG A 20 -35.50 -13.67 31.45
CA ARG A 20 -34.67 -14.83 31.86
C ARG A 20 -35.34 -16.15 31.51
N GLN A 21 -36.63 -16.30 31.79
CA GLN A 21 -37.40 -17.48 31.41
C GLN A 21 -37.40 -17.68 29.89
N ALA A 22 -37.62 -16.63 29.11
CA ALA A 22 -37.59 -16.68 27.65
C ALA A 22 -36.19 -17.08 27.13
N THR A 23 -35.12 -16.59 27.75
CA THR A 23 -33.75 -16.95 27.37
C THR A 23 -33.46 -18.43 27.64
N LEU A 24 -33.87 -18.95 28.80
CA LEU A 24 -33.73 -20.38 29.14
C LEU A 24 -34.60 -21.26 28.24
N ALA A 25 -35.83 -20.84 27.94
CA ALA A 25 -36.71 -21.54 27.01
C ALA A 25 -36.09 -21.62 25.60
N ARG A 26 -35.53 -20.51 25.10
CA ARG A 26 -34.79 -20.48 23.83
C ARG A 26 -33.57 -21.39 23.85
N PHE A 27 -32.84 -21.44 24.95
CA PHE A 27 -31.68 -22.32 25.09
C PHE A 27 -32.09 -23.80 25.05
N ARG A 28 -33.12 -24.17 25.79
CA ARG A 28 -33.67 -25.55 25.80
C ARG A 28 -34.28 -25.97 24.48
N ALA A 29 -34.89 -25.03 23.75
CA ALA A 29 -35.48 -25.27 22.44
C ALA A 29 -34.46 -25.27 21.29
N ARG A 30 -33.16 -25.05 21.56
CA ARG A 30 -32.14 -25.11 20.50
C ARG A 30 -32.02 -26.55 20.00
N PRO A 31 -32.03 -26.75 18.67
CA PRO A 31 -31.71 -28.05 18.10
C PRO A 31 -30.29 -28.48 18.49
N ALA A 32 -30.09 -29.79 18.61
CA ALA A 32 -28.79 -30.38 18.90
C ALA A 32 -27.77 -30.04 17.80
N ALA A 33 -26.48 -30.16 18.11
CA ALA A 33 -25.42 -29.89 17.13
C ALA A 33 -25.51 -30.82 15.91
N ASP A 34 -25.97 -32.05 16.11
CA ASP A 34 -26.12 -33.08 15.08
C ASP A 34 -27.46 -32.98 14.32
N ASP A 35 -28.29 -31.97 14.63
CA ASP A 35 -29.52 -31.71 13.89
C ASP A 35 -29.19 -31.39 12.42
N PRO A 36 -29.86 -32.01 11.44
CA PRO A 36 -29.52 -31.87 10.03
C PRO A 36 -29.61 -30.41 9.54
N ALA A 37 -30.52 -29.60 10.09
CA ALA A 37 -30.63 -28.19 9.73
C ALA A 37 -29.50 -27.36 10.34
N VAL A 38 -28.97 -27.72 11.51
CA VAL A 38 -27.76 -27.10 12.09
C VAL A 38 -26.54 -27.42 11.24
N LEU A 39 -26.34 -28.69 10.89
CA LEU A 39 -25.23 -29.15 10.06
C LEU A 39 -25.25 -28.48 8.68
N ALA A 40 -26.42 -28.40 8.03
CA ALA A 40 -26.56 -27.71 6.75
C ALA A 40 -26.15 -26.23 6.84
N ARG A 41 -26.56 -25.52 7.90
CA ARG A 41 -26.14 -24.12 8.12
C ARG A 41 -24.64 -23.99 8.36
N GLN A 42 -24.04 -24.92 9.09
CA GLN A 42 -22.59 -24.94 9.32
C GLN A 42 -21.82 -25.20 8.02
N ALA A 43 -22.25 -26.18 7.22
CA ALA A 43 -21.66 -26.48 5.92
C ALA A 43 -21.68 -25.27 4.97
N VAL A 44 -22.82 -24.57 4.88
CA VAL A 44 -22.94 -23.34 4.07
C VAL A 44 -22.00 -22.26 4.57
N ARG A 45 -21.92 -22.04 5.89
CA ARG A 45 -20.98 -21.05 6.46
C ARG A 45 -19.53 -21.40 6.17
N HIS A 46 -19.17 -22.68 6.34
CA HIS A 46 -17.83 -23.17 6.06
C HIS A 46 -17.45 -22.96 4.59
N ALA A 47 -18.35 -23.30 3.66
CA ALA A 47 -18.12 -23.06 2.23
C ALA A 47 -17.90 -21.56 1.92
N VAL A 48 -18.65 -20.66 2.57
CA VAL A 48 -18.46 -19.20 2.42
C VAL A 48 -17.11 -18.75 2.98
N ILE A 49 -16.68 -19.29 4.13
CA ILE A 49 -15.38 -18.96 4.73
C ILE A 49 -14.25 -19.44 3.82
N GLN A 50 -14.29 -20.69 3.37
CA GLN A 50 -13.30 -21.24 2.44
C GLN A 50 -13.22 -20.42 1.15
N ALA A 51 -14.36 -20.05 0.56
CA ALA A 51 -14.38 -19.20 -0.63
C ALA A 51 -13.82 -17.80 -0.38
N ARG A 52 -13.97 -17.26 0.84
CA ARG A 52 -13.35 -15.98 1.23
C ARG A 52 -11.85 -16.12 1.42
N GLU A 53 -11.39 -17.21 2.04
CA GLU A 53 -9.98 -17.50 2.25
C GLU A 53 -9.25 -17.61 0.91
N VAL A 54 -9.78 -18.40 -0.03
CA VAL A 54 -9.23 -18.49 -1.40
C VAL A 54 -9.12 -17.11 -2.03
N ARG A 55 -10.21 -16.33 -2.05
CA ARG A 55 -10.19 -14.95 -2.61
C ARG A 55 -9.24 -14.01 -1.87
N SER A 56 -9.02 -14.18 -0.57
CA SER A 56 -8.00 -13.38 0.13
C SER A 56 -6.60 -13.80 -0.28
N THR A 57 -6.30 -15.08 -0.36
CA THR A 57 -4.98 -15.59 -0.75
C THR A 57 -4.61 -15.17 -2.17
N GLU A 58 -5.55 -15.25 -3.12
CA GLU A 58 -5.36 -14.80 -4.49
C GLU A 58 -5.11 -13.28 -4.57
N ARG A 59 -5.87 -12.48 -3.82
CA ARG A 59 -5.70 -11.02 -3.79
C ARG A 59 -4.39 -10.60 -3.16
N GLU A 60 -3.94 -11.27 -2.10
CA GLU A 60 -2.64 -10.99 -1.48
C GLU A 60 -1.50 -11.39 -2.43
N ALA A 61 -1.59 -12.54 -3.09
CA ALA A 61 -0.61 -12.94 -4.10
C ALA A 61 -0.52 -11.93 -5.26
N ALA A 62 -1.67 -11.48 -5.79
CA ALA A 62 -1.72 -10.46 -6.83
C ALA A 62 -1.17 -9.10 -6.36
N ARG A 63 -1.43 -8.71 -5.10
CA ARG A 63 -0.89 -7.46 -4.53
C ARG A 63 0.63 -7.53 -4.42
N LEU A 64 1.18 -8.64 -3.94
CA LEU A 64 2.62 -8.85 -3.81
C LEU A 64 3.31 -8.85 -5.17
N ALA A 65 2.72 -9.52 -6.17
CA ALA A 65 3.24 -9.49 -7.54
C ALA A 65 3.28 -8.07 -8.12
N ALA A 66 2.17 -7.33 -8.03
CA ALA A 66 2.11 -5.94 -8.50
C ALA A 66 3.05 -5.00 -7.72
N GLN A 67 3.31 -5.27 -6.44
CA GLN A 67 4.29 -4.52 -5.67
C GLN A 67 5.72 -4.81 -6.15
N ALA A 68 6.07 -6.07 -6.37
CA ALA A 68 7.37 -6.45 -6.90
C ALA A 68 7.63 -5.85 -8.29
N GLU A 69 6.62 -5.84 -9.17
CA GLU A 69 6.71 -5.19 -10.48
C GLU A 69 6.99 -3.69 -10.36
N ARG A 70 6.23 -2.97 -9.53
CA ARG A 70 6.45 -1.53 -9.29
C ARG A 70 7.82 -1.24 -8.70
N GLU A 71 8.29 -2.05 -7.75
CA GLU A 71 9.61 -1.89 -7.14
C GLU A 71 10.71 -2.12 -8.19
N ALA A 72 10.55 -3.12 -9.07
CA ALA A 72 11.48 -3.36 -10.17
C ALA A 72 11.49 -2.19 -11.19
N GLU A 73 10.32 -1.63 -11.53
CA GLU A 73 10.22 -0.47 -12.41
C GLU A 73 10.89 0.78 -11.82
N ILE A 74 10.69 1.04 -10.51
CA ILE A 74 11.34 2.16 -9.82
C ILE A 74 12.86 1.98 -9.84
N LEU A 75 13.37 0.79 -9.51
CA LEU A 75 14.80 0.51 -9.51
C LEU A 75 15.42 0.64 -10.91
N ALA A 76 14.71 0.19 -11.95
CA ALA A 76 15.15 0.36 -13.33
C ALA A 76 15.21 1.84 -13.73
N ALA A 77 14.17 2.61 -13.42
CA ALA A 77 14.13 4.05 -13.69
C ALA A 77 15.22 4.82 -12.94
N GLU A 78 15.52 4.44 -11.70
CA GLU A 78 16.61 5.02 -10.92
C GLU A 78 17.98 4.71 -11.52
N ALA A 79 18.19 3.48 -11.97
CA ALA A 79 19.42 3.05 -12.63
C ALA A 79 19.64 3.81 -13.95
N ASP A 80 18.58 3.94 -14.77
CA ASP A 80 18.63 4.70 -16.02
C ASP A 80 18.91 6.19 -15.76
N ALA A 81 18.24 6.79 -14.78
CA ALA A 81 18.49 8.17 -14.39
C ALA A 81 19.92 8.37 -13.85
N ALA A 82 20.48 7.40 -13.13
CA ALA A 82 21.87 7.46 -12.68
C ALA A 82 22.85 7.37 -13.86
N ALA A 83 22.62 6.45 -14.80
CA ALA A 83 23.43 6.31 -16.01
C ALA A 83 23.41 7.59 -16.86
N GLU A 84 22.24 8.19 -17.05
CA GLU A 84 22.11 9.46 -17.79
C GLU A 84 22.81 10.62 -17.09
N ARG A 85 22.76 10.71 -15.75
CA ARG A 85 23.52 11.73 -15.01
C ARG A 85 25.03 11.59 -15.23
N VAL A 86 25.55 10.35 -15.23
CA VAL A 86 26.97 10.09 -15.50
C VAL A 86 27.34 10.49 -16.92
N ARG A 87 26.53 10.11 -17.92
CA ARG A 87 26.74 10.49 -19.32
C ARG A 87 26.74 12.01 -19.50
N GLN A 88 25.75 12.71 -18.93
CA GLN A 88 25.67 14.16 -19.01
C GLN A 88 26.84 14.85 -18.29
N ALA A 89 27.33 14.29 -17.18
CA ALA A 89 28.50 14.82 -16.50
C ALA A 89 29.76 14.68 -17.37
N ALA A 90 29.98 13.52 -17.98
CA ALA A 90 31.09 13.28 -18.89
C ALA A 90 31.01 14.17 -20.14
N GLU A 91 29.83 14.30 -20.75
CA GLU A 91 29.66 15.17 -21.91
C GLU A 91 29.92 16.65 -21.55
N LYS A 92 29.49 17.10 -20.37
CA LYS A 92 29.77 18.46 -19.90
C LYS A 92 31.27 18.69 -19.70
N THR A 93 32.00 17.74 -19.12
CA THR A 93 33.45 17.88 -18.93
C THR A 93 34.20 17.89 -20.27
N GLU A 94 33.81 17.03 -21.22
CA GLU A 94 34.36 17.03 -22.57
C GLU A 94 34.11 18.36 -23.30
N ARG A 95 32.87 18.87 -23.26
CA ARG A 95 32.53 20.17 -23.85
C ARG A 95 33.34 21.31 -23.22
N GLN A 96 33.50 21.31 -21.90
CA GLN A 96 34.31 22.32 -21.20
C GLN A 96 35.79 22.23 -21.60
N ALA A 97 36.34 21.03 -21.72
CA ALA A 97 37.71 20.81 -22.16
C ALA A 97 37.92 21.31 -23.61
N ALA A 98 36.98 21.03 -24.51
CA ALA A 98 37.01 21.51 -25.89
C ALA A 98 36.98 23.05 -25.96
N LEU A 99 36.06 23.70 -25.23
CA LEU A 99 35.99 25.16 -25.15
C LEU A 99 37.28 25.78 -24.59
N ALA A 100 37.88 25.17 -23.56
CA ALA A 100 39.14 25.64 -23.00
C ALA A 100 40.30 25.52 -24.01
N ALA A 101 40.32 24.43 -24.78
CA ALA A 101 41.31 24.22 -25.85
C ALA A 101 41.15 25.26 -26.97
N GLU A 102 39.93 25.54 -27.42
CA GLU A 102 39.62 26.57 -28.41
C GLU A 102 40.04 27.97 -27.94
N GLN A 103 39.69 28.34 -26.69
CA GLN A 103 40.09 29.62 -26.11
C GLN A 103 41.60 29.75 -26.01
N LYS A 104 42.31 28.67 -25.65
CA LYS A 104 43.78 28.65 -25.63
C LYS A 104 44.34 28.84 -27.04
N ALA A 105 43.87 28.10 -28.03
CA ALA A 105 44.30 28.24 -29.42
C ALA A 105 44.08 29.67 -29.96
N ALA A 106 42.93 30.28 -29.64
CA ALA A 106 42.65 31.67 -30.01
C ALA A 106 43.60 32.67 -29.32
N ARG A 107 43.92 32.47 -28.04
CA ARG A 107 44.91 33.29 -27.33
C ARG A 107 46.30 33.14 -27.95
N ASP A 108 46.73 31.91 -28.22
CA ASP A 108 48.04 31.62 -28.79
C ASP A 108 48.18 32.23 -30.20
N ALA A 109 47.14 32.17 -31.02
CA ALA A 109 47.09 32.84 -32.32
C ALA A 109 47.21 34.38 -32.21
N ARG A 110 46.53 35.00 -31.23
CA ARG A 110 46.66 36.44 -30.96
C ARG A 110 48.07 36.82 -30.51
N PHE A 111 48.67 36.03 -29.62
CA PHE A 111 50.05 36.23 -29.20
C PHE A 111 51.03 36.11 -30.36
N ALA A 112 50.88 35.09 -31.21
CA ALA A 112 51.69 34.90 -32.40
C ALA A 112 51.57 36.11 -33.36
N ALA A 113 50.35 36.56 -33.63
CA ALA A 113 50.10 37.75 -34.48
C ALA A 113 50.72 39.02 -33.89
N ARG A 114 50.60 39.26 -32.58
CA ARG A 114 51.23 40.41 -31.90
C ARG A 114 52.75 40.35 -31.99
N LYS A 115 53.35 39.18 -31.75
CA LYS A 115 54.81 38.97 -31.82
C LYS A 115 55.33 39.18 -33.25
N ALA A 116 54.59 38.73 -34.26
CA ALA A 116 54.94 38.95 -35.66
C ALA A 116 54.92 40.45 -36.02
N ARG A 117 53.95 41.22 -35.51
CA ARG A 117 53.92 42.68 -35.68
C ARG A 117 55.10 43.39 -35.01
N ALA A 118 55.52 42.95 -33.83
CA ALA A 118 56.62 43.56 -33.08
C ALA A 118 58.02 43.24 -33.63
N ARG A 119 58.15 42.22 -34.48
CA ARG A 119 59.40 41.83 -35.16
C ARG A 119 59.55 42.48 -36.55
N ARG A 120 58.50 43.13 -37.02
CA ARG A 120 58.47 43.87 -38.28
C ARG A 120 58.72 45.34 -37.99
#